data_AF-A0A975KQ08-F1
#
_entry.id   AF-A0A975KQ08-F1
#
_cell.length_a   1.000
_cell.length_b   1.000
_cell.length_c   1.000
_cell.angle_alpha   90.00
_cell.angle_beta   90.00
_cell.angle_gamma   90.00
#
_symmetry.space_group_name_H-M   'P 1'
#
loop_
_entity.id
_entity.type
_entity.pdbx_description
1 polymer ?
#
loop_
_entity_poly.entity_id
_entity_poly.type
_entity_poly.pdbx_seq_one_letter_code
_entity_poly.pdbx_strand_id
1 'polypeptide(L)'
;MISLFTLVSFEVFAQPPKKCPVLSELEKTSLKEKKEVIEALNTLIPKTYGTGLDDFPDMYTKWNVVTAKPFLDTVGNQEEEGYFGMAKTFCGKEIAEKSWLVRLDFPKAPGADLAQGQIFLAKSKEKGWFVWFQYH
;
A
#
# COMPACT_ATOMS: atom_id res chain seq x y z
N MET A 1 31.52 26.90 -26.65
CA MET A 1 30.35 26.02 -26.87
C MET A 1 29.83 25.64 -25.50
N ILE A 2 28.74 26.27 -25.04
CA ILE A 2 28.18 26.03 -23.70
C ILE A 2 27.25 24.82 -23.84
N SER A 3 27.66 23.68 -23.27
CA SER A 3 26.84 22.47 -23.25
C SER A 3 25.78 22.62 -22.15
N LEU A 4 24.55 22.93 -22.55
CA LEU A 4 23.38 22.87 -21.67
C LEU A 4 23.10 21.40 -21.32
N PHE A 5 23.45 20.99 -20.11
CA PHE A 5 22.93 19.74 -19.54
C PHE A 5 21.47 19.99 -19.13
N THR A 6 20.53 19.59 -19.99
CA THR A 6 19.11 19.47 -19.61
C THR A 6 18.97 18.31 -18.62
N LEU A 7 18.78 18.64 -17.36
CA LEU A 7 18.33 17.70 -16.32
C LEU A 7 16.91 17.24 -16.70
N VAL A 8 16.80 16.04 -17.26
CA VAL A 8 15.50 15.39 -17.45
C VAL A 8 15.10 14.82 -16.10
N SER A 9 14.15 15.46 -15.44
CA SER A 9 13.50 14.92 -14.25
C SER A 9 12.68 13.71 -14.67
N PHE A 10 13.17 12.51 -14.38
CA PHE A 10 12.36 11.29 -14.49
C PHE A 10 11.43 11.24 -13.30
N GLU A 11 10.19 11.68 -13.47
CA GLU A 11 9.12 11.39 -12.53
C GLU A 11 8.89 9.87 -12.57
N VAL A 12 9.47 9.15 -11.59
CA VAL A 12 9.24 7.72 -11.41
C VAL A 12 7.83 7.56 -10.86
N PHE A 13 6.86 7.47 -11.76
CA PHE A 13 5.49 7.13 -11.40
C PHE A 13 5.42 5.64 -11.03
N ALA A 14 4.80 5.34 -9.89
CA ALA A 14 4.53 3.96 -9.50
C ALA A 14 3.71 3.25 -10.59
N GLN A 15 4.11 2.02 -10.91
CA GLN A 15 3.45 1.23 -11.93
C GLN A 15 2.08 0.75 -11.42
N PRO A 16 1.03 0.73 -12.26
CA PRO A 16 -0.26 0.21 -11.87
C PRO A 16 -0.20 -1.29 -11.55
N PRO A 17 -1.12 -1.82 -10.73
CA PRO A 17 -1.18 -3.25 -10.44
C PRO A 17 -1.45 -4.05 -11.73
N LYS A 18 -0.90 -5.26 -11.82
CA LYS A 18 -1.14 -6.16 -12.96
C LYS A 18 -2.62 -6.51 -13.15
N LYS A 19 -3.39 -6.52 -12.06
CA LYS A 19 -4.83 -6.81 -12.05
C LYS A 19 -5.52 -5.98 -10.98
N CYS A 20 -6.67 -5.42 -11.32
CA CYS A 20 -7.55 -4.78 -10.35
C CYS A 20 -8.48 -5.79 -9.67
N PRO A 21 -8.89 -5.54 -8.41
CA PRO A 21 -9.96 -6.28 -7.75
C PRO A 21 -11.26 -6.32 -8.56
N VAL A 22 -12.08 -7.36 -8.39
CA VAL A 22 -13.41 -7.44 -9.00
C VAL A 22 -14.42 -6.76 -8.07
N LEU A 23 -14.99 -5.62 -8.49
CA LEU A 23 -15.84 -4.77 -7.65
C LEU A 23 -17.01 -5.50 -6.98
N SER A 24 -17.66 -6.42 -7.71
CA SER A 24 -18.82 -7.19 -7.23
C SER A 24 -18.45 -8.17 -6.11
N GLU A 25 -17.18 -8.54 -5.98
CA GLU A 25 -16.65 -9.45 -4.97
C GLU A 25 -16.19 -8.72 -3.70
N LEU A 26 -16.16 -7.38 -3.71
CA LEU A 26 -15.68 -6.59 -2.59
C LEU A 26 -16.77 -6.21 -1.59
N GLU A 27 -16.45 -6.36 -0.31
CA GLU A 27 -17.23 -5.80 0.80
C GLU A 27 -17.04 -4.29 0.93
N LYS A 28 -17.95 -3.64 1.66
CA LYS A 28 -17.80 -2.22 2.03
C LYS A 28 -16.84 -2.13 3.22
N THR A 29 -16.02 -1.10 3.23
CA THR A 29 -15.04 -0.88 4.29
C THR A 29 -15.58 0.01 5.39
N SER A 30 -15.17 -0.24 6.64
CA SER A 30 -15.46 0.62 7.78
C SER A 30 -14.39 0.53 8.86
N LEU A 31 -14.10 1.63 9.57
CA LEU A 31 -13.18 1.63 10.71
C LEU A 31 -13.48 0.59 11.80
N LYS A 32 -14.72 0.09 11.87
CA LYS A 32 -15.09 -1.03 12.75
C LYS A 32 -14.26 -2.29 12.52
N GLU A 33 -13.77 -2.48 11.30
CA GLU A 33 -12.96 -3.64 10.90
C GLU A 33 -11.46 -3.45 11.18
N LYS A 34 -11.03 -2.31 11.75
CA LYS A 34 -9.60 -2.01 11.94
C LYS A 34 -8.85 -3.10 12.71
N LYS A 35 -9.49 -3.69 13.74
CA LYS A 35 -8.90 -4.79 14.49
C LYS A 35 -8.67 -6.03 13.62
N GLU A 36 -9.66 -6.38 12.79
CA GLU A 36 -9.59 -7.50 11.84
C GLU A 36 -8.50 -7.27 10.79
N VAL A 37 -8.39 -6.04 10.27
CA VAL A 37 -7.32 -5.65 9.34
C VAL A 37 -5.94 -5.85 9.98
N ILE A 38 -5.72 -5.32 11.19
CA ILE A 38 -4.43 -5.46 11.90
C ILE A 38 -4.10 -6.93 12.15
N GLU A 39 -5.08 -7.76 12.48
CA GLU A 39 -4.88 -9.19 12.67
C GLU A 39 -4.47 -9.88 11.37
N ALA A 40 -5.13 -9.55 10.25
CA ALA A 40 -4.82 -10.08 8.93
C ALA A 40 -3.39 -9.73 8.45
N LEU A 41 -2.82 -8.60 8.91
CA LEU A 41 -1.46 -8.18 8.55
C LEU A 41 -0.40 -9.23 8.91
N ASN A 42 -0.61 -10.02 9.98
CA ASN A 42 0.31 -11.11 10.35
C ASN A 42 0.51 -12.14 9.23
N THR A 43 -0.49 -12.31 8.36
CA THR A 43 -0.40 -13.18 7.18
C THR A 43 -0.06 -12.38 5.92
N LEU A 44 -0.61 -11.17 5.78
CA LEU A 44 -0.46 -10.38 4.56
C LEU A 44 0.95 -9.81 4.37
N ILE A 45 1.61 -9.36 5.44
CA ILE A 45 2.95 -8.74 5.33
C ILE A 45 3.99 -9.74 4.86
N PRO A 46 4.16 -10.93 5.49
CA PRO A 46 5.13 -11.91 5.01
C PRO A 46 4.85 -12.39 3.58
N LYS A 47 3.57 -12.47 3.18
CA LYS A 47 3.20 -12.84 1.81
C LYS A 47 3.54 -11.76 0.77
N THR A 48 3.49 -10.50 1.18
CA THR A 48 3.68 -9.34 0.29
C THR A 48 5.15 -8.99 0.16
N TYR A 49 5.84 -8.86 1.29
CA TYR A 49 7.23 -8.40 1.36
C TYR A 49 8.25 -9.55 1.47
N GLY A 50 7.82 -10.77 1.79
CA GLY A 50 8.74 -11.86 2.13
C GLY A 50 9.45 -11.61 3.46
N THR A 51 10.68 -12.11 3.60
CA THR A 51 11.53 -11.87 4.78
C THR A 51 12.51 -10.72 4.59
N GLY A 52 12.97 -10.48 3.36
CA GLY A 52 13.94 -9.45 3.03
C GLY A 52 14.58 -9.62 1.66
N LEU A 53 15.67 -8.89 1.41
CA LEU A 53 16.51 -8.99 0.22
C LEU A 53 17.79 -9.79 0.53
N ASP A 54 18.54 -10.20 -0.49
CA ASP A 54 19.77 -11.00 -0.31
C ASP A 54 20.76 -10.35 0.68
N ASP A 55 20.94 -9.03 0.58
CA ASP A 55 21.82 -8.25 1.46
C ASP A 55 21.22 -7.99 2.86
N PHE A 56 19.89 -8.10 3.00
CA PHE A 56 19.15 -7.80 4.23
C PHE A 56 18.02 -8.83 4.44
N PRO A 57 18.36 -10.09 4.76
CA PRO A 57 17.44 -11.22 4.64
C PRO A 57 16.27 -11.23 5.64
N ASP A 58 16.33 -10.39 6.67
CA ASP A 58 15.32 -10.30 7.72
C ASP A 58 14.69 -8.90 7.86
N MET A 59 14.94 -7.98 6.92
CA MET A 59 14.51 -6.57 7.02
C MET A 59 12.99 -6.40 7.18
N TYR A 60 12.18 -7.32 6.65
CA TYR A 60 10.71 -7.25 6.72
C TYR A 60 10.09 -8.16 7.79
N THR A 61 10.92 -8.89 8.54
CA THR A 61 10.46 -9.82 9.61
C THR A 61 9.88 -9.12 10.83
N LYS A 62 10.17 -7.83 11.00
CA LYS A 62 9.61 -6.98 12.05
C LYS A 62 9.03 -5.73 11.40
N TRP A 63 7.82 -5.38 11.81
CA TRP A 63 7.10 -4.24 11.27
C TRP A 63 6.20 -3.61 12.34
N ASN A 64 5.93 -2.33 12.17
CA ASN A 64 4.99 -1.57 12.99
C ASN A 64 3.90 -1.00 12.08
N VAL A 65 2.64 -1.01 12.56
CA VAL A 65 1.56 -0.31 11.87
C VAL A 65 1.64 1.18 12.21
N VAL A 66 1.91 2.02 11.20
CA VAL A 66 1.88 3.48 11.35
C VAL A 66 0.43 3.95 11.28
N THR A 67 -0.27 3.61 10.20
CA THR A 67 -1.71 3.82 10.05
C THR A 67 -2.39 2.65 9.36
N ALA A 68 -3.67 2.43 9.66
CA ALA A 68 -4.52 1.46 9.00
C ALA A 68 -5.95 1.99 9.02
N LYS A 69 -6.46 2.41 7.84
CA LYS A 69 -7.81 2.96 7.70
C LYS A 69 -8.36 2.82 6.27
N PRO A 70 -9.69 2.84 6.10
CA PRO A 70 -10.32 2.97 4.79
C PRO A 70 -9.81 4.20 4.05
N PHE A 71 -9.72 4.14 2.72
CA PHE A 71 -9.30 5.29 1.92
C PHE A 71 -10.23 6.50 2.05
N LEU A 72 -11.53 6.28 2.26
CA LEU A 72 -12.46 7.38 2.51
C LEU A 72 -12.08 8.21 3.75
N ASP A 73 -11.40 7.60 4.72
CA ASP A 73 -10.94 8.26 5.95
C ASP A 73 -9.53 8.86 5.82
N THR A 74 -8.95 8.87 4.62
CA THR A 74 -7.69 9.59 4.32
C THR A 74 -7.94 10.99 3.76
N VAL A 75 -9.17 11.30 3.30
CA VAL A 75 -9.52 12.58 2.70
C VAL A 75 -9.27 13.73 3.69
N GLY A 76 -8.59 14.79 3.24
CA GLY A 76 -8.21 15.93 4.09
C GLY A 76 -6.88 15.74 4.84
N ASN A 77 -6.25 14.57 4.77
CA ASN A 77 -4.85 14.37 5.14
C ASN A 77 -4.00 14.41 3.87
N GLN A 78 -3.22 15.48 3.67
CA GLN A 78 -2.46 15.69 2.42
C GLN A 78 -1.55 14.53 2.03
N GLU A 79 -0.90 13.89 3.00
CA GLU A 79 0.01 12.77 2.75
C GLU A 79 -0.77 11.52 2.32
N GLU A 80 -1.86 11.20 3.01
CA GLU A 80 -2.60 9.95 2.80
C GLU A 80 -3.63 10.05 1.66
N GLU A 81 -4.10 11.25 1.35
CA GLU A 81 -5.02 11.52 0.25
C GLU A 81 -4.38 11.25 -1.12
N GLY A 82 -3.04 11.43 -1.23
CA GLY A 82 -2.29 11.07 -2.43
C GLY A 82 -2.46 9.59 -2.79
N TYR A 83 -2.41 8.69 -1.80
CA TYR A 83 -2.62 7.25 -2.04
C TYR A 83 -4.06 6.94 -2.45
N PHE A 84 -5.05 7.65 -1.93
CA PHE A 84 -6.43 7.49 -2.40
C PHE A 84 -6.56 7.95 -3.86
N GLY A 85 -5.92 9.07 -4.21
CA GLY A 85 -5.77 9.52 -5.60
C GLY A 85 -5.20 8.42 -6.51
N MET A 86 -4.10 7.82 -6.08
CA MET A 86 -3.43 6.72 -6.79
C MET A 86 -4.34 5.50 -6.96
N ALA A 87 -5.02 5.06 -5.91
CA ALA A 87 -5.95 3.95 -5.96
C ALA A 87 -7.10 4.20 -6.96
N LYS A 88 -7.66 5.42 -6.98
CA LYS A 88 -8.69 5.83 -7.96
C LYS A 88 -8.16 5.79 -9.39
N THR A 89 -6.92 6.25 -9.61
CA THR A 89 -6.29 6.24 -10.94
C THR A 89 -6.02 4.82 -11.43
N PHE A 90 -5.57 3.93 -10.55
CA PHE A 90 -5.18 2.57 -10.93
C PHE A 90 -6.37 1.65 -11.18
N CYS A 91 -7.37 1.64 -10.30
CA CYS A 91 -8.46 0.67 -10.36
C CYS A 91 -9.86 1.29 -10.30
N GLY A 92 -9.96 2.62 -10.41
CA GLY A 92 -11.24 3.32 -10.39
C GLY A 92 -11.75 3.63 -8.99
N LYS A 93 -12.68 4.59 -8.94
CA LYS A 93 -13.21 5.16 -7.71
C LYS A 93 -13.89 4.12 -6.81
N GLU A 94 -14.73 3.27 -7.37
CA GLU A 94 -15.54 2.34 -6.57
C GLU A 94 -14.70 1.27 -5.87
N ILE A 95 -13.59 0.85 -6.47
CA ILE A 95 -12.63 -0.08 -5.84
C ILE A 95 -11.85 0.65 -4.75
N ALA A 96 -11.38 1.87 -5.02
CA ALA A 96 -10.66 2.68 -4.05
C ALA A 96 -11.50 2.99 -2.81
N GLU A 97 -12.79 3.30 -2.97
CA GLU A 97 -13.72 3.54 -1.85
C GLU A 97 -14.03 2.28 -1.02
N LYS A 98 -13.78 1.09 -1.57
CA LYS A 98 -13.87 -0.21 -0.88
C LYS A 98 -12.50 -0.76 -0.46
N SER A 99 -11.48 0.08 -0.43
CA SER A 99 -10.12 -0.32 -0.10
C SER A 99 -9.59 0.42 1.13
N TRP A 100 -8.54 -0.14 1.72
CA TRP A 100 -7.82 0.43 2.85
C TRP A 100 -6.42 0.83 2.44
N LEU A 101 -5.92 1.89 3.08
CA LEU A 101 -4.50 2.19 3.17
C LEU A 101 -3.96 1.62 4.48
N VAL A 102 -2.88 0.85 4.37
CA VAL A 102 -2.05 0.49 5.52
C VAL A 102 -0.63 0.99 5.27
N ARG A 103 -0.13 1.77 6.23
CA ARG A 103 1.25 2.27 6.26
C ARG A 103 2.02 1.54 7.32
N LEU A 104 3.22 1.10 6.96
CA LEU A 104 4.10 0.26 7.76
C LEU A 104 5.46 0.94 7.91
N ASP A 105 6.08 0.65 9.04
CA ASP A 105 7.47 0.94 9.31
C ASP A 105 8.23 -0.37 9.54
N PHE A 106 9.37 -0.55 8.88
CA PHE A 106 10.22 -1.72 8.92
C PHE A 106 11.54 -1.37 9.64
N PRO A 107 11.60 -1.50 10.98
CA PRO A 107 12.72 -1.00 11.78
C PRO A 107 14.06 -1.72 11.54
N LYS A 108 14.06 -2.84 10.82
CA LYS A 108 15.28 -3.56 10.43
C LYS A 108 15.77 -3.21 9.03
N ALA A 109 14.97 -2.51 8.23
CA ALA A 109 15.34 -2.15 6.88
C ALA A 109 16.32 -0.97 6.86
N PRO A 110 17.34 -1.00 5.98
CA PRO A 110 18.31 0.06 5.87
C PRO A 110 17.78 1.21 5.01
N GLY A 111 17.98 2.44 5.49
CA GLY A 111 17.59 3.64 4.74
C GLY A 111 16.10 3.93 4.77
N ALA A 112 15.74 5.19 4.52
CA ALA A 112 14.37 5.67 4.66
C ALA A 112 13.40 4.98 3.68
N ASP A 113 13.84 4.74 2.45
CA ASP A 113 12.97 4.21 1.39
C ASP A 113 12.53 2.76 1.68
N LEU A 114 13.46 1.90 2.12
CA LEU A 114 13.17 0.51 2.42
C LEU A 114 12.50 0.34 3.79
N ALA A 115 12.64 1.32 4.69
CA ALA A 115 12.03 1.32 6.01
C ALA A 115 10.54 1.64 6.00
N GLN A 116 9.98 2.11 4.89
CA GLN A 116 8.57 2.45 4.78
C GLN A 116 7.86 1.49 3.82
N GLY A 117 6.68 1.01 4.22
CA GLY A 117 5.83 0.19 3.36
C GLY A 117 4.43 0.75 3.26
N GLN A 118 3.83 0.72 2.08
CA GLN A 118 2.43 1.06 1.89
C GLN A 118 1.73 -0.04 1.11
N ILE A 119 0.62 -0.53 1.64
CA ILE A 119 -0.18 -1.56 0.96
C ILE A 119 -1.63 -1.15 0.88
N PHE A 120 -2.26 -1.52 -0.22
CA PHE A 120 -3.68 -1.30 -0.44
C PHE A 120 -4.39 -2.63 -0.27
N LEU A 121 -5.34 -2.65 0.66
CA LEU A 121 -6.10 -3.85 1.00
C LEU A 121 -7.54 -3.73 0.52
N ALA A 122 -8.14 -4.86 0.22
CA ALA A 122 -9.59 -4.99 0.10
C ALA A 122 -10.05 -6.28 0.77
N LYS A 123 -11.33 -6.33 1.14
CA LYS A 123 -11.96 -7.54 1.70
C LYS A 123 -12.83 -8.19 0.63
N SER A 124 -12.45 -9.41 0.26
CA SER A 124 -13.26 -10.29 -0.57
C SER A 124 -14.36 -10.92 0.27
N LYS A 125 -15.57 -11.00 -0.28
CA LYS A 125 -16.73 -11.68 0.32
C LYS A 125 -16.47 -13.15 0.66
N GLU A 126 -15.57 -13.81 -0.08
CA GLU A 126 -15.30 -15.25 0.07
C GLU A 126 -13.94 -15.52 0.72
N LYS A 127 -12.92 -14.72 0.38
CA LYS A 127 -11.51 -15.02 0.69
C LYS A 127 -10.94 -14.17 1.82
N GLY A 128 -11.72 -13.24 2.37
CA GLY A 128 -11.26 -12.30 3.39
C GLY A 128 -10.32 -11.22 2.85
N TRP A 129 -9.44 -10.71 3.70
CA TRP A 129 -8.53 -9.62 3.37
C TRP A 129 -7.42 -10.06 2.42
N PHE A 130 -7.12 -9.21 1.43
CA PHE A 130 -6.00 -9.41 0.53
C PHE A 130 -5.36 -8.07 0.14
N VAL A 131 -4.06 -8.13 -0.16
CA VAL A 131 -3.32 -7.02 -0.76
C VAL A 131 -3.54 -7.06 -2.26
N TRP A 132 -4.00 -5.94 -2.83
CA TRP A 132 -4.13 -5.79 -4.28
C TRP A 132 -3.10 -4.84 -4.89
N PHE A 133 -2.41 -4.06 -4.04
CA PHE A 133 -1.30 -3.22 -4.46
C PHE A 133 -0.29 -3.02 -3.31
N GLN A 134 0.99 -3.03 -3.65
CA GLN A 134 2.11 -2.67 -2.77
C GLN A 134 2.80 -1.47 -3.39
N TYR A 135 2.95 -0.42 -2.61
CA TYR A 135 3.66 0.80 -2.96
C TYR A 135 4.94 0.84 -2.12
N HIS A 136 6.07 0.71 -2.83
CA HIS A 136 7.42 0.44 -2.33
C HIS A 136 7.63 -0.93 -1.66
#